data_AF-A0A9P6GZJ6-F1
#
_entry.id   AF-A0A9P6GZJ6-F1
#
_cell.length_a   1.000
_cell.length_b   1.000
_cell.length_c   1.000
_cell.angle_alpha   90.00
_cell.angle_beta   90.00
_cell.angle_gamma   90.00
#
_symmetry.space_group_name_H-M   'P 1'
#
loop_
_entity.id
_entity.type
_entity.pdbx_description
1 polymer ?
#
loop_
_entity_poly.entity_id
_entity_poly.type
_entity_poly.pdbx_seq_one_letter_code
_entity_poly.pdbx_strand_id
1 'polypeptide(L)'
;MSLKGKALSWASQILIGKMDQMDLQTLTTLLRRRFRSESNKQVALTKFINLEISQTRSEFSDMLRFANSIYKKEIVRIEVLAQMVVDKTPGEIRACLYQAGLAI
;
A
#
# COMPACT_ATOMS: atom_id res chain seq x y z
N MET A 1 24.89 10.05 -10.51
CA MET A 1 23.53 9.56 -10.19
C MET A 1 22.56 10.74 -10.25
N SER A 2 21.75 10.87 -11.31
CA SER A 2 20.76 11.96 -11.37
C SER A 2 19.44 11.50 -10.74
N LEU A 3 18.80 12.40 -9.99
CA LEU A 3 17.39 12.22 -9.61
C LEU A 3 16.54 12.21 -10.89
N LYS A 4 15.55 11.33 -10.96
CA LYS A 4 14.67 11.18 -12.13
C LYS A 4 13.20 11.19 -11.70
N GLY A 5 12.33 11.72 -12.56
CA GLY A 5 10.88 11.68 -12.40
C GLY A 5 10.39 12.29 -11.09
N LYS A 6 9.57 11.55 -10.33
CA LYS A 6 8.96 11.99 -9.06
C LYS A 6 10.00 12.42 -8.00
N ALA A 7 11.19 11.80 -8.00
CA ALA A 7 12.25 12.17 -7.07
C ALA A 7 12.85 13.54 -7.39
N LEU A 8 13.00 13.87 -8.68
CA LEU A 8 13.46 15.19 -9.11
C LEU A 8 12.42 16.26 -8.83
N SER A 9 11.15 16.01 -9.17
CA SER A 9 10.05 16.95 -8.92
C SER A 9 9.81 17.23 -7.44
N TRP A 10 9.96 16.22 -6.58
CA TRP A 10 9.85 16.41 -5.14
C TRP A 10 11.06 17.14 -4.55
N ALA A 11 12.28 16.78 -5.00
CA ALA A 11 13.49 17.47 -4.56
C ALA A 11 13.46 18.95 -4.97
N SER A 12 13.02 19.27 -6.19
CA SER A 12 12.90 20.67 -6.62
C SER A 12 11.91 21.45 -5.76
N GLN A 13 10.76 20.88 -5.40
CA GLN A 13 9.79 21.52 -4.50
C GLN A 13 10.35 21.82 -3.10
N ILE A 14 11.18 20.92 -2.55
CA ILE A 14 11.79 21.12 -1.23
C ILE A 14 12.96 22.11 -1.28
N LEU A 15 13.69 22.14 -2.40
CA LEU A 15 14.83 23.02 -2.58
C LEU A 15 14.42 24.47 -2.89
N ILE A 16 13.20 24.69 -3.41
CA ILE A 16 12.65 26.04 -3.59
C ILE A 16 12.56 26.74 -2.22
N GLY A 17 13.39 27.76 -2.03
CA GLY A 17 13.40 28.61 -0.83
C GLY A 17 14.21 28.08 0.36
N LYS A 18 14.90 26.93 0.25
CA LYS A 18 15.71 26.34 1.33
C LYS A 18 17.12 25.89 0.92
N MET A 19 17.58 26.28 -0.27
CA MET A 19 18.89 25.87 -0.81
C MET A 19 20.06 26.22 0.10
N ASP A 20 20.02 27.38 0.77
CA ASP A 20 21.15 27.84 1.60
C ASP A 20 21.25 27.17 2.98
N GLN A 21 20.22 26.42 3.40
CA GLN A 21 20.15 25.79 4.72
C GLN A 21 20.18 24.26 4.68
N MET A 22 20.21 23.65 3.48
CA MET A 22 20.03 22.21 3.32
C MET A 22 21.33 21.53 2.87
N ASP A 23 21.97 20.84 3.81
CA ASP A 23 23.12 19.99 3.51
C ASP A 23 22.74 18.76 2.67
N LEU A 24 23.67 18.30 1.83
CA LEU A 24 23.54 17.16 0.94
C LEU A 24 23.17 15.88 1.71
N GLN A 25 23.69 15.71 2.92
CA GLN A 25 23.40 14.53 3.76
C GLN A 25 21.95 14.55 4.26
N THR A 26 21.43 15.73 4.56
CA THR A 26 20.04 15.93 4.97
C THR A 26 19.09 15.68 3.80
N LEU A 27 19.40 16.22 2.61
CA LEU A 27 18.63 15.96 1.39
C LEU A 27 18.58 14.46 1.05
N THR A 28 19.72 13.77 1.15
CA THR A 28 19.80 12.32 0.89
C THR A 28 18.97 11.52 1.89
N THR A 29 19.00 11.90 3.17
CA THR A 29 18.21 11.26 4.23
C THR A 29 16.72 11.44 4.00
N LEU A 30 16.30 12.65 3.63
CA LEU A 30 14.90 12.98 3.32
C LEU A 30 14.39 12.22 2.10
N LEU A 31 15.19 12.17 1.02
CA LEU A 31 14.88 11.38 -0.18
C LEU A 31 14.75 9.89 0.15
N ARG A 32 15.73 9.31 0.86
CA ARG A 32 15.67 7.90 1.26
C ARG A 32 14.44 7.62 2.11
N ARG A 33 14.14 8.44 3.10
CA ARG A 33 12.97 8.27 3.97
C ARG A 33 11.66 8.31 3.16
N ARG A 34 11.49 9.31 2.30
CA ARG A 34 10.26 9.48 1.50
C ARG A 34 10.06 8.32 0.53
N PHE A 35 11.07 8.01 -0.28
CA PHE A 35 10.94 7.01 -1.35
C PHE A 35 11.06 5.56 -0.85
N ARG A 36 11.74 5.31 0.28
CA ARG A 36 11.73 3.98 0.92
C ARG A 36 10.34 3.63 1.44
N SER A 37 9.64 4.59 2.04
CA SER A 37 8.25 4.35 2.50
C SER A 37 7.30 4.07 1.34
N GLU A 38 7.44 4.79 0.22
CA GLU A 38 6.63 4.60 -0.99
C GLU A 38 6.89 3.23 -1.64
N SER A 39 8.16 2.86 -1.81
CA SER A 39 8.56 1.54 -2.33
C SER A 39 8.00 0.41 -1.47
N ASN A 40 8.09 0.52 -0.14
CA ASN A 40 7.55 -0.48 0.77
C ASN A 40 6.02 -0.61 0.68
N LYS A 41 5.29 0.50 0.49
CA LYS A 41 3.83 0.48 0.28
C LYS A 41 3.48 -0.23 -1.02
N GLN A 42 4.18 0.08 -2.10
CA GLN A 42 3.95 -0.53 -3.41
C GLN A 42 4.25 -2.03 -3.40
N VAL A 43 5.36 -2.45 -2.78
CA VAL A 43 5.68 -3.87 -2.59
C VAL A 43 4.62 -4.60 -1.79
N ALA A 44 4.11 -4.00 -0.70
CA ALA A 44 3.05 -4.60 0.10
C ALA A 44 1.75 -4.80 -0.71
N LEU A 45 1.36 -3.80 -1.52
CA LEU A 45 0.19 -3.90 -2.38
C LEU A 45 0.37 -4.96 -3.47
N THR A 46 1.52 -4.99 -4.16
CA THR A 46 1.80 -6.00 -5.18
C THR A 46 1.77 -7.41 -4.61
N LYS A 47 2.34 -7.61 -3.41
CA LYS A 47 2.27 -8.91 -2.72
C LYS A 47 0.84 -9.34 -2.44
N PHE A 48 -0.02 -8.42 -2.03
CA PHE A 48 -1.42 -8.71 -1.74
C PHE A 48 -2.23 -9.04 -3.00
N ILE A 49 -2.02 -8.29 -4.08
CA ILE A 49 -2.67 -8.55 -5.38
C ILE A 49 -2.33 -9.95 -5.90
N ASN A 50 -1.08 -10.38 -5.70
CA ASN A 50 -0.58 -11.68 -6.14
C ASN A 50 -0.89 -12.84 -5.18
N LEU A 51 -1.61 -12.60 -4.08
CA LEU A 51 -2.07 -13.71 -3.24
C LEU A 51 -3.04 -14.60 -4.03
N GLU A 52 -2.97 -15.90 -3.82
CA GLU A 52 -3.97 -16.82 -4.33
C GLU A 52 -5.26 -16.76 -3.48
N ILE A 53 -6.33 -17.34 -3.99
CA ILE A 53 -7.58 -17.48 -3.25
C ILE A 53 -7.32 -18.38 -2.03
N SER A 54 -7.67 -17.91 -0.84
CA SER A 54 -7.47 -18.67 0.40
C SER A 54 -8.32 -19.95 0.38
N GLN A 55 -7.70 -21.10 0.61
CA GLN A 55 -8.38 -22.40 0.64
C GLN A 55 -8.74 -22.82 2.07
N THR A 56 -7.96 -22.35 3.05
CA THR A 56 -8.16 -22.67 4.46
C THR A 56 -8.58 -21.46 5.29
N ARG A 57 -9.22 -21.71 6.43
CA ARG A 57 -9.53 -20.67 7.42
C ARG A 57 -8.27 -19.95 7.90
N SER A 58 -7.15 -20.66 8.03
CA SER A 58 -5.88 -20.08 8.47
C SER A 58 -5.35 -19.08 7.43
N GLU A 59 -5.29 -19.50 6.16
CA GLU A 59 -4.88 -18.63 5.05
C GLU A 59 -5.78 -17.41 4.93
N PHE A 60 -7.10 -17.59 5.09
CA PHE A 60 -8.05 -16.48 5.04
C PHE A 60 -7.82 -15.49 6.19
N SER A 61 -7.58 -15.99 7.41
CA SER A 61 -7.24 -15.16 8.57
C SER A 61 -5.95 -14.37 8.36
N ASP A 62 -4.92 -15.00 7.77
CA ASP A 62 -3.65 -14.34 7.48
C ASP A 62 -3.79 -13.31 6.35
N MET A 63 -4.62 -13.60 5.34
CA MET A 63 -4.98 -12.64 4.29
C MET A 63 -5.70 -11.42 4.88
N LEU A 64 -6.67 -11.61 5.79
CA LEU A 64 -7.34 -10.50 6.48
C LEU A 64 -6.38 -9.68 7.35
N ARG A 65 -5.44 -10.33 8.06
CA ARG A 65 -4.38 -9.63 8.81
C ARG A 65 -3.52 -8.78 7.89
N PHE A 66 -3.18 -9.30 6.71
CA PHE A 66 -2.40 -8.56 5.74
C PHE A 66 -3.21 -7.39 5.14
N ALA A 67 -4.48 -7.59 4.80
CA ALA A 67 -5.39 -6.53 4.38
C ALA A 67 -5.49 -5.41 5.44
N ASN A 68 -5.61 -5.76 6.72
CA ASN A 68 -5.62 -4.79 7.81
C ASN A 68 -4.32 -3.97 7.90
N SER A 69 -3.17 -4.58 7.61
CA SER A 69 -1.88 -3.88 7.53
C SER A 69 -1.83 -2.88 6.36
N ILE A 70 -2.47 -3.21 5.22
CA ILE A 70 -2.59 -2.33 4.06
C ILE A 70 -3.52 -1.15 4.38
N TYR A 71 -4.64 -1.42 5.04
CA TYR A 71 -5.58 -0.40 5.50
C TYR A 71 -4.93 0.59 6.48
N LYS A 72 -4.27 0.09 7.53
CA LYS A 72 -3.57 0.93 8.53
C LYS A 72 -2.47 1.81 7.94
N LYS A 73 -1.91 1.42 6.79
CA LYS A 73 -0.88 2.19 6.09
C LYS A 73 -1.44 3.13 5.02
N GLU A 74 -2.76 3.20 4.90
CA GLU A 74 -3.51 4.02 3.94
C GLU A 74 -2.95 3.86 2.52
N ILE A 75 -2.64 2.62 2.14
CA ILE A 75 -2.05 2.32 0.82
C ILE A 75 -3.12 2.39 -0.27
N VAL A 76 -4.35 2.01 0.05
CA VAL A 76 -5.49 1.96 -0.86
C VAL A 76 -6.76 2.39 -0.13
N ARG A 77 -7.75 2.87 -0.87
CA ARG A 77 -9.09 3.16 -0.33
C ARG A 77 -9.77 1.88 0.18
N ILE A 78 -10.61 2.01 1.19
CA ILE A 78 -11.23 0.88 1.88
C ILE A 78 -12.15 0.07 0.96
N GLU A 79 -12.84 0.73 0.04
CA GLU A 79 -13.77 0.08 -0.90
C GLU A 79 -13.02 -0.84 -1.86
N VAL A 80 -11.88 -0.37 -2.37
CA VAL A 80 -11.00 -1.15 -3.25
C VAL A 80 -10.41 -2.32 -2.48
N LEU A 81 -9.96 -2.09 -1.24
CA LEU A 81 -9.42 -3.16 -0.40
C LEU A 81 -10.48 -4.21 -0.07
N ALA A 82 -11.71 -3.81 0.22
CA ALA A 82 -12.83 -4.71 0.46
C ALA A 82 -13.11 -5.59 -0.76
N GLN A 83 -13.15 -5.01 -1.96
CA GLN A 83 -13.30 -5.76 -3.20
C GLN A 83 -12.17 -6.79 -3.39
N MET A 84 -10.92 -6.38 -3.17
CA MET A 84 -9.78 -7.29 -3.29
C MET A 84 -9.85 -8.46 -2.29
N VAL A 85 -10.30 -8.19 -1.05
CA VAL A 85 -10.54 -9.24 -0.04
C VAL A 85 -11.62 -10.22 -0.51
N VAL A 86 -12.75 -9.71 -1.02
CA VAL A 86 -13.85 -10.53 -1.54
C VAL A 86 -13.38 -11.41 -2.71
N ASP A 87 -12.59 -10.87 -3.63
CA ASP A 87 -12.07 -11.60 -4.79
C ASP A 87 -11.13 -12.75 -4.40
N LYS A 88 -10.42 -12.60 -3.27
CA LYS A 88 -9.49 -13.59 -2.71
C LYS A 88 -10.13 -14.50 -1.66
N THR A 89 -11.41 -14.30 -1.37
CA THR A 89 -12.20 -15.13 -0.45
C THR A 89 -12.68 -16.40 -1.16
N PRO A 90 -12.63 -17.58 -0.52
CA PRO A 90 -13.20 -18.81 -1.07
C PRO A 90 -14.71 -18.67 -1.31
N GLY A 91 -15.22 -19.41 -2.31
CA GLY A 91 -16.58 -19.21 -2.84
C GLY A 91 -17.68 -19.37 -1.80
N GLU A 92 -17.50 -20.29 -0.86
CA GLU A 92 -18.44 -20.59 0.23
C GLU A 92 -18.57 -19.41 1.19
N ILE A 93 -17.44 -18.81 1.58
CA ILE A 93 -17.41 -17.64 2.45
C ILE A 93 -17.91 -16.41 1.69
N ARG A 94 -17.60 -16.30 0.39
CA ARG A 94 -18.10 -15.23 -0.47
C ARG A 94 -19.63 -15.22 -0.50
N ALA A 95 -20.26 -16.39 -0.67
CA ALA A 95 -21.72 -16.50 -0.62
C ALA A 95 -22.29 -16.00 0.71
N CYS A 96 -21.67 -16.38 1.84
CA CYS A 96 -22.06 -15.88 3.17
C CYS A 96 -21.87 -14.36 3.32
N LEU A 97 -20.78 -13.80 2.79
CA LEU A 97 -20.52 -12.35 2.84
C LEU A 97 -21.52 -11.56 2.00
N TYR A 98 -21.88 -12.07 0.82
CA TYR A 98 -22.93 -11.48 -0.02
C TYR A 98 -24.29 -11.53 0.70
N GLN A 99 -24.63 -12.67 1.32
CA GLN A 99 -25.87 -12.79 2.11
C GLN A 99 -25.89 -11.88 3.34
N ALA A 100 -24.75 -11.68 3.99
CA ALA A 100 -24.63 -10.77 5.13
C ALA A 100 -24.63 -9.28 4.73
N GLY A 101 -24.31 -8.96 3.47
CA GLY A 101 -24.06 -7.60 2.99
C GLY A 101 -25.02 -7.06 1.94
N LEU A 102 -25.92 -7.87 1.33
CA LEU A 102 -26.91 -7.44 0.34
C LEU A 102 -28.34 -7.43 0.90
N ALA A 103 -28.52 -6.61 1.93
CA ALA A 103 -29.79 -5.94 2.24
C ALA A 103 -29.59 -4.41 2.24
N ILE A 104 -28.69 -3.90 1.38
CA ILE A 104 -28.44 -2.48 1.12
C ILE A 104 -28.33 -2.29 -0.39
#